data_AF-A0A1V2QJ37-F1
#
_entry.id   AF-A0A1V2QJ37-F1
#
_cell.length_a   1.000
_cell.length_b   1.000
_cell.length_c   1.000
_cell.angle_alpha   90.00
_cell.angle_beta   90.00
_cell.angle_gamma   90.00
#
_symmetry.space_group_name_H-M   'P 1'
#
loop_
_entity.id
_entity.type
_entity.pdbx_description
1 polymer ?
#
loop_
_entity_poly.entity_id
_entity_poly.type
_entity_poly.pdbx_seq_one_letter_code
_entity_poly.pdbx_strand_id
1 'polypeptide(L)'
;MEGNVEDPPVQLPHRDGADSRHPLVTSVYYAQIDGAVGGELVLHDDDGRPTERIQPAEDHLVVVDGRQTHSVEPLTAGRRLAVVTNFYLPAGDR
;
A
#
# COMPACT_ATOMS: atom_id res chain seq x y z
N MET A 1 1.53 -11.43 0.62
CA MET A 1 0.30 -11.71 1.39
C MET A 1 -0.38 -12.91 0.74
N GLU A 2 -0.89 -13.83 1.54
CA GLU A 2 -1.72 -14.96 1.11
C GLU A 2 -3.11 -14.77 1.72
N GLY A 3 -4.15 -14.92 0.91
CA GLY A 3 -5.52 -14.64 1.32
C GLY A 3 -6.08 -15.72 2.24
N ASN A 4 -6.91 -15.29 3.19
CA ASN A 4 -7.57 -16.17 4.14
C ASN A 4 -8.97 -15.61 4.43
N VAL A 5 -10.02 -16.42 4.29
CA VAL A 5 -11.40 -15.99 4.57
C VAL A 5 -11.65 -15.79 6.07
N GLU A 6 -11.03 -16.59 6.93
CA GLU A 6 -11.29 -16.58 8.37
C GLU A 6 -10.51 -15.47 9.09
N ASP A 7 -9.28 -15.21 8.64
CA ASP A 7 -8.39 -14.17 9.16
C ASP A 7 -7.64 -13.49 8.02
N PRO A 8 -8.33 -12.64 7.22
CA PRO A 8 -7.74 -12.04 6.03
C PRO A 8 -6.63 -11.07 6.43
N PRO A 9 -5.42 -11.18 5.85
CA PRO A 9 -4.39 -10.19 6.11
C PRO A 9 -4.85 -8.82 5.56
N VAL A 10 -4.65 -7.81 6.40
CA VAL A 10 -5.09 -6.43 6.21
C VAL A 10 -3.97 -5.51 6.70
N GLN A 11 -3.89 -4.30 6.13
CA GLN A 11 -3.09 -3.22 6.71
C GLN A 11 -4.02 -2.06 7.01
N LEU A 12 -4.17 -1.71 8.30
CA LEU A 12 -5.01 -0.59 8.71
C LEU A 12 -4.45 0.74 8.17
N PRO A 13 -5.26 1.81 8.09
CA PRO A 13 -4.80 3.11 7.64
C PRO A 13 -3.55 3.59 8.39
N HIS A 14 -2.48 3.87 7.66
CA HIS A 14 -1.21 4.33 8.19
C HIS A 14 -0.46 5.21 7.18
N ARG A 15 0.63 5.83 7.64
CA ARG A 15 1.61 6.54 6.80
C ARG A 15 2.96 5.84 6.90
N ASP A 16 3.66 5.72 5.79
CA ASP A 16 5.02 5.19 5.82
C ASP A 16 5.96 6.10 6.62
N GLY A 17 6.79 5.48 7.47
CA GLY A 17 7.79 6.19 8.24
C GLY A 17 7.23 7.14 9.31
N ALA A 18 5.99 6.95 9.76
CA ALA A 18 5.34 7.79 10.78
C ALA A 18 6.18 8.03 12.04
N ASP A 19 7.00 7.05 12.44
CA ASP A 19 7.78 7.11 13.68
C ASP A 19 9.21 7.68 13.51
N SER A 20 9.60 8.07 12.29
CA SER A 20 10.96 8.59 12.06
C SER A 20 11.01 9.65 10.97
N ARG A 21 11.01 9.21 9.72
CA ARG A 21 11.18 10.04 8.54
C ARG A 21 10.19 9.55 7.48
N HIS A 22 9.30 10.44 7.06
CA HIS A 22 8.45 10.17 5.91
C HIS A 22 9.30 10.11 4.62
N PRO A 23 9.02 9.14 3.74
CA PRO A 23 9.57 9.18 2.40
C PRO A 23 9.07 10.42 1.65
N LEU A 24 9.81 10.81 0.61
CA LEU A 24 9.32 11.72 -0.41
C LEU A 24 8.21 11.04 -1.21
N VAL A 25 8.45 9.79 -1.61
CA VAL A 25 7.54 8.96 -2.40
C VAL A 25 7.68 7.51 -1.97
N THR A 26 6.55 6.80 -1.92
CA THR A 26 6.50 5.34 -1.81
C THR A 26 6.05 4.77 -3.16
N SER A 27 6.75 3.74 -3.65
CA SER A 27 6.36 3.00 -4.84
C SER A 27 6.00 1.56 -4.49
N VAL A 28 4.87 1.07 -4.98
CA VAL A 28 4.38 -0.29 -4.79
C VAL A 28 4.32 -0.97 -6.16
N TYR A 29 5.21 -1.93 -6.39
CA TYR A 29 5.22 -2.76 -7.60
C TYR A 29 4.58 -4.12 -7.31
N TYR A 30 3.53 -4.47 -8.03
CA TYR A 30 2.82 -5.73 -7.89
C TYR A 30 3.49 -6.84 -8.71
N ALA A 31 4.48 -7.48 -8.10
CA ALA A 31 5.33 -8.47 -8.76
C ALA A 31 4.61 -9.78 -9.13
N GLN A 32 3.56 -10.17 -8.39
CA GLN A 32 2.78 -11.36 -8.70
C GLN A 32 1.39 -11.28 -8.07
N ILE A 33 0.34 -11.47 -8.88
CA ILE A 33 -1.06 -11.54 -8.43
C ILE A 33 -1.67 -12.84 -8.96
N ASP A 34 -2.09 -13.74 -8.06
CA ASP A 34 -2.64 -15.04 -8.42
C ASP A 34 -3.98 -15.27 -7.70
N GLY A 35 -5.08 -15.19 -8.45
CA GLY A 35 -6.44 -15.41 -7.94
C GLY A 35 -6.84 -14.53 -6.75
N ALA A 36 -6.22 -13.35 -6.59
CA ALA A 36 -6.42 -12.49 -5.44
C ALA A 36 -7.85 -11.92 -5.41
N VAL A 37 -8.51 -12.02 -4.25
CA VAL A 37 -9.82 -11.40 -3.99
C VAL A 37 -9.70 -10.48 -2.78
N GLY A 38 -9.97 -9.19 -2.99
CA GLY A 38 -9.65 -8.12 -2.05
C GLY A 38 -8.18 -7.67 -2.15
N GLY A 39 -7.62 -7.11 -1.08
CA GLY A 39 -6.22 -6.67 -1.05
C GLY A 39 -5.95 -5.38 -1.84
N GLU A 40 -6.99 -4.59 -2.13
CA GLU A 40 -6.89 -3.28 -2.75
C GLU A 40 -6.04 -2.33 -1.90
N LEU A 41 -5.19 -1.55 -2.56
CA LEU A 41 -4.55 -0.39 -1.93
C LEU A 41 -5.57 0.74 -1.89
N VAL A 42 -5.87 1.25 -0.70
CA VAL A 42 -6.83 2.34 -0.50
C VAL A 42 -6.09 3.58 -0.06
N LEU A 43 -6.32 4.68 -0.78
CA LEU A 43 -5.81 6.00 -0.41
C LEU A 43 -6.89 6.73 0.40
N HIS A 44 -6.46 7.48 1.42
CA HIS A 44 -7.35 8.23 2.30
C HIS A 44 -7.07 9.74 2.27
N ASP A 45 -8.10 10.55 2.44
CA ASP A 45 -7.91 11.98 2.72
C ASP A 45 -7.45 12.22 4.17
N ASP A 46 -7.26 13.50 4.53
CA ASP A 46 -6.84 13.90 5.88
C ASP A 46 -7.90 13.63 6.96
N ASP A 47 -9.19 13.48 6.58
CA ASP A 47 -10.27 13.06 7.46
C ASP A 47 -10.31 11.53 7.64
N GLY A 48 -9.42 10.79 6.96
CA GLY A 48 -9.35 9.33 6.97
C GLY A 48 -10.37 8.65 6.05
N ARG A 49 -11.08 9.39 5.20
CA ARG A 49 -12.06 8.82 4.26
C ARG A 49 -11.37 8.25 3.02
N PRO A 50 -11.79 7.07 2.52
CA PRO A 50 -11.28 6.53 1.27
C PRO A 50 -11.54 7.47 0.09
N THR A 51 -10.50 7.82 -0.66
CA THR A 51 -10.59 8.65 -1.87
C THR A 51 -10.40 7.83 -3.14
N GLU A 52 -9.55 6.80 -3.09
CA GLU A 52 -9.26 5.95 -4.24
C GLU A 52 -9.03 4.50 -3.78
N ARG A 53 -9.47 3.55 -4.61
CA ARG A 53 -9.21 2.11 -4.43
C ARG A 53 -8.51 1.59 -5.66
N ILE A 54 -7.30 1.06 -5.47
CA ILE A 54 -6.45 0.59 -6.55
C ILE A 54 -6.39 -0.92 -6.46
N GLN A 55 -6.98 -1.58 -7.46
CA GLN A 55 -6.92 -3.03 -7.59
C GLN A 55 -5.47 -3.47 -7.84
N PRO A 56 -4.93 -4.44 -7.09
CA PRO A 56 -3.63 -4.99 -7.39
C PRO A 56 -3.70 -5.78 -8.71
N ALA A 57 -2.81 -5.46 -9.64
CA ALA A 57 -2.68 -6.13 -10.92
C ALA A 57 -1.21 -6.47 -11.15
N GLU A 58 -0.92 -7.65 -11.69
CA GLU A 58 0.46 -8.07 -11.97
C GLU A 58 1.13 -7.08 -12.94
N ASP A 59 2.42 -6.81 -12.72
CA ASP A 59 3.24 -5.84 -13.47
C ASP A 59 2.74 -4.38 -13.36
N HIS A 60 1.92 -4.07 -12.37
CA HIS A 60 1.46 -2.70 -12.12
C HIS A 60 2.33 -2.01 -11.07
N LEU A 61 2.81 -0.80 -11.39
CA LEU A 61 3.52 0.09 -10.47
C LEU A 61 2.61 1.24 -10.04
N VAL A 62 2.41 1.39 -8.73
CA VAL A 62 1.72 2.53 -8.13
C VAL A 62 2.74 3.40 -7.42
N VAL A 63 2.62 4.71 -7.57
CA VAL A 63 3.50 5.70 -6.94
C VAL A 63 2.64 6.68 -6.15
N VAL A 64 2.91 6.83 -4.86
CA VAL A 64 2.17 7.72 -3.96
C VAL A 64 3.12 8.67 -3.24
N ASP A 65 2.61 9.85 -2.89
CA ASP A 65 3.32 10.77 -1.99
C ASP A 65 3.62 10.06 -0.67
N GLY A 66 4.83 10.23 -0.12
CA GLY A 66 5.24 9.53 1.09
C GLY A 66 4.50 9.93 2.37
N ARG A 67 3.68 10.99 2.32
CA ARG A 67 2.75 11.39 3.40
C ARG A 67 1.33 10.88 3.19
N GLN A 68 1.05 10.21 2.08
CA GLN A 68 -0.26 9.66 1.77
C GLN A 68 -0.66 8.61 2.82
N THR A 69 -1.76 8.86 3.54
CA THR A 69 -2.38 7.85 4.40
C THR A 69 -2.98 6.77 3.51
N HIS A 70 -2.61 5.52 3.72
CA HIS A 70 -3.11 4.41 2.92
C HIS A 70 -3.34 3.16 3.77
N SER A 71 -4.13 2.24 3.24
CA SER A 71 -4.43 0.94 3.82
C SER A 71 -4.44 -0.13 2.74
N VAL A 72 -4.41 -1.39 3.17
CA VAL A 72 -4.67 -2.54 2.28
C VAL A 72 -5.90 -3.24 2.79
N GLU A 73 -6.95 -3.30 1.98
CA GLU A 73 -8.21 -3.97 2.30
C GLU A 73 -8.00 -5.47 2.54
N PRO A 74 -8.90 -6.14 3.26
CA PRO A 74 -8.78 -7.57 3.56
C PRO A 74 -8.57 -8.42 2.30
N LEU A 75 -7.52 -9.25 2.27
CA LEU A 75 -7.28 -10.23 1.21
C LEU A 75 -7.91 -11.57 1.62
N THR A 76 -9.03 -11.94 0.99
CA THR A 76 -9.81 -13.13 1.39
C THR A 76 -9.42 -14.40 0.66
N ALA A 77 -8.82 -14.29 -0.54
CA ALA A 77 -8.35 -15.44 -1.30
C ALA A 77 -7.14 -15.07 -2.19
N GLY A 78 -6.43 -16.09 -2.67
CA GLY A 78 -5.34 -15.96 -3.62
C GLY A 78 -4.04 -15.41 -3.02
N ARG A 79 -3.13 -14.96 -3.88
CA ARG A 79 -1.81 -14.44 -3.50
C ARG A 79 -1.59 -13.04 -4.07
N ARG A 80 -1.06 -12.16 -3.21
CA ARG A 80 -0.64 -10.79 -3.55
C ARG A 80 0.82 -10.61 -3.12
N LEU A 81 1.74 -10.56 -4.08
CA LEU A 81 3.13 -10.21 -3.85
C LEU A 81 3.41 -8.81 -4.40
N ALA A 82 3.92 -7.93 -3.54
CA ALA A 82 4.34 -6.60 -3.93
C ALA A 82 5.75 -6.31 -3.39
N VAL A 83 6.49 -5.49 -4.12
CA VAL A 83 7.76 -4.91 -3.72
C VAL A 83 7.51 -3.43 -3.42
N VAL A 84 7.79 -3.01 -2.19
CA VAL A 84 7.64 -1.62 -1.75
C VAL A 84 9.02 -0.98 -1.70
N THR A 85 9.18 0.17 -2.35
CA THR A 85 10.41 0.97 -2.33
C THR A 85 10.09 2.39 -1.88
N ASN A 86 10.82 2.85 -0.87
CA ASN A 86 10.66 4.18 -0.30
C ASN A 86 11.84 5.06 -0.70
N PHE A 87 11.55 6.22 -1.30
CA PHE A 87 12.55 7.20 -1.71
C PHE A 87 12.60 8.33 -0.69
N TYR A 88 13.79 8.65 -0.20
CA TYR A 88 13.98 9.71 0.79
C TYR A 88 14.86 10.81 0.21
N LEU A 89 14.60 12.06 0.58
CA LEU A 89 15.55 13.13 0.33
C LEU A 89 16.87 12.86 1.07
N PRO A 90 18.00 13.44 0.66
CA PRO A 90 19.19 13.49 1.50
C PRO A 90 18.89 14.18 2.84
N ALA A 91 19.66 13.88 3.89
CA ALA A 91 19.56 14.63 5.14
C ALA A 91 20.21 16.01 4.91
N GLY A 92 19.43 17.10 5.01
CA GLY A 92 19.92 18.48 4.86
C GLY A 92 19.11 19.36 3.90
N ASP A 93 18.33 18.77 3.00
CA ASP A 93 17.46 19.50 2.08
C ASP A 93 16.07 19.69 2.70
N ARG A 94 15.94 20.68 3.60
CA ARG A 94 14.66 21.18 4.13
C ARG A 94 14.52 22.68 3.93
#